data_AF-A0A7X6T0M9-F1
#
_entry.id   AF-A0A7X6T0M9-F1
#
_cell.length_a   1.000
_cell.length_b   1.000
_cell.length_c   1.000
_cell.angle_alpha   90.00
_cell.angle_beta   90.00
_cell.angle_gamma   90.00
#
_symmetry.space_group_name_H-M   'P 1'
#
loop_
_entity.id
_entity.type
_entity.pdbx_description
1 polymer ?
#
loop_
_entity_poly.entity_id
_entity_poly.type
_entity_poly.pdbx_seq_one_letter_code
_entity_poly.pdbx_strand_id
1 'polypeptide(L)'
;DNAFPLFYRRTQERNEALVNVERELFGMDHTTAGGKLAELWGLPERLVHVIKYHHHPEKSEHDPDLTYLVYLADLLMSRVIAGQELERQSTDSLHYCLERVGIHPNQLAGTIEGLSDIITSLSI
;
A
#
# COMPACT_ATOMS: atom_id res chain seq x y z
N ASP A 1 0.37 -6.23 -30.22
CA ASP A 1 -0.51 -5.68 -29.19
C ASP A 1 0.12 -4.47 -28.54
N ASN A 2 -0.50 -3.30 -28.69
CA ASN A 2 0.03 -1.99 -28.30
C ASN A 2 -0.60 -1.46 -26.98
N ALA A 3 -1.06 -2.38 -26.11
CA ALA A 3 -1.89 -2.05 -24.94
C ALA A 3 -1.10 -1.66 -23.67
N PHE A 4 0.24 -1.80 -23.66
CA PHE A 4 1.08 -1.49 -22.50
C PHE A 4 0.98 -0.05 -21.95
N PRO A 5 0.83 1.02 -22.76
CA PRO A 5 0.85 2.37 -22.19
C PRO A 5 -0.40 2.74 -21.38
N LEU A 6 -1.46 1.90 -21.38
CA LEU A 6 -2.74 2.23 -20.73
C LEU A 6 -3.26 1.13 -19.80
N PHE A 7 -2.41 0.23 -19.27
CA PHE A 7 -2.92 -0.88 -18.44
C PHE A 7 -3.70 -0.42 -17.20
N TYR A 8 -3.31 0.72 -16.61
CA TYR A 8 -4.02 1.39 -15.52
C TYR A 8 -5.46 1.79 -15.87
N ARG A 9 -5.80 1.89 -17.17
CA ARG A 9 -7.17 2.13 -17.63
C ARG A 9 -8.11 0.99 -17.25
N ARG A 10 -7.62 -0.26 -17.18
CA ARG A 10 -8.41 -1.39 -16.69
C ARG A 10 -8.79 -1.20 -15.22
N THR A 11 -7.88 -0.65 -14.43
CA THR A 11 -8.12 -0.31 -13.04
C THR A 11 -9.14 0.83 -12.90
N GLN A 12 -8.99 1.90 -13.69
CA GLN A 12 -9.88 3.07 -13.60
C GLN A 12 -11.27 2.85 -14.20
N GLU A 13 -11.39 2.22 -15.37
CA GLU A 13 -12.65 2.07 -16.10
C GLU A 13 -13.39 0.77 -15.77
N ARG A 14 -12.66 -0.31 -15.46
CA ARG A 14 -13.23 -1.64 -15.21
C ARG A 14 -13.17 -2.06 -13.75
N ASN A 15 -12.64 -1.20 -12.88
CA ASN A 15 -12.51 -1.43 -11.44
C ASN A 15 -11.75 -2.74 -11.11
N GLU A 16 -10.81 -3.13 -11.98
CA GLU A 16 -9.96 -4.29 -11.77
C GLU A 16 -8.79 -3.93 -10.83
N ALA A 17 -8.49 -4.79 -9.85
CA ALA A 17 -7.37 -4.55 -8.94
C ALA A 17 -6.04 -4.49 -9.70
N LEU A 18 -5.22 -3.47 -9.43
CA LEU A 18 -3.94 -3.23 -10.11
C LEU A 18 -3.03 -4.47 -10.10
N VAL A 19 -2.86 -5.09 -8.93
CA VAL A 19 -2.08 -6.33 -8.77
C VAL A 19 -2.49 -7.45 -9.73
N ASN A 20 -3.79 -7.56 -10.08
CA ASN A 20 -4.26 -8.57 -11.01
C ASN A 20 -3.88 -8.22 -12.45
N VAL A 21 -4.02 -6.94 -12.82
CA VAL A 21 -3.64 -6.44 -14.14
C VAL A 21 -2.13 -6.60 -14.35
N GLU A 22 -1.32 -6.27 -13.35
CA GLU A 22 0.14 -6.40 -13.41
C GLU A 22 0.57 -7.86 -13.56
N ARG A 23 -0.01 -8.76 -12.75
CA ARG A 23 0.26 -10.20 -12.88
C ARG A 23 -0.10 -10.75 -14.25
N GLU A 24 -1.23 -10.32 -14.81
CA GLU A 24 -1.66 -10.75 -16.15
C GLU A 24 -0.69 -10.28 -17.25
N LEU A 25 -0.23 -9.03 -17.20
CA LEU A 25 0.59 -8.44 -18.26
C LEU A 25 2.10 -8.68 -18.10
N PHE A 26 2.59 -8.73 -16.87
CA PHE A 26 4.02 -8.77 -16.54
C PHE A 26 4.45 -10.07 -15.84
N GLY A 27 3.50 -10.92 -15.45
CA GLY A 27 3.78 -12.15 -14.69
C GLY A 27 4.12 -11.92 -13.21
N MET A 28 4.10 -10.67 -12.73
CA MET A 28 4.24 -10.30 -11.33
C MET A 28 3.59 -8.92 -11.07
N ASP A 29 3.29 -8.63 -9.80
CA ASP A 29 2.82 -7.32 -9.35
C ASP A 29 3.98 -6.43 -8.86
N HIS A 30 3.69 -5.14 -8.63
CA HIS A 30 4.67 -4.17 -8.14
C HIS A 30 5.23 -4.55 -6.76
N THR A 31 4.45 -5.17 -5.88
CA THR A 31 4.94 -5.61 -4.56
C THR A 31 6.08 -6.61 -4.71
N THR A 32 5.90 -7.58 -5.63
CA THR A 32 6.89 -8.61 -5.94
C THR A 32 8.09 -8.01 -6.66
N ALA A 33 7.87 -7.12 -7.62
CA ALA A 33 8.94 -6.45 -8.35
C ALA A 33 9.80 -5.58 -7.44
N GLY A 34 9.17 -4.79 -6.57
CA GLY A 34 9.84 -3.94 -5.58
C GLY A 34 10.64 -4.75 -4.57
N GLY A 35 10.08 -5.86 -4.06
CA GLY A 35 10.79 -6.77 -3.17
C GLY A 35 12.06 -7.36 -3.82
N LYS A 36 11.94 -7.85 -5.06
CA LYS A 36 13.11 -8.35 -5.82
C LYS A 36 14.16 -7.28 -6.06
N LEU A 37 13.75 -6.04 -6.36
CA LEU A 37 14.67 -4.95 -6.56
C LEU A 37 15.40 -4.57 -5.26
N ALA A 38 14.68 -4.55 -4.14
CA ALA A 38 15.24 -4.32 -2.81
C ALA A 38 16.28 -5.39 -2.42
N GLU A 39 16.02 -6.67 -2.73
CA GLU A 39 16.99 -7.76 -2.57
C GLU A 39 18.25 -7.53 -3.42
N LEU A 40 18.07 -7.20 -4.71
CA LEU A 40 19.18 -6.93 -5.63
C LEU A 40 20.06 -5.75 -5.20
N TRP A 41 19.47 -4.74 -4.56
CA TRP A 41 20.19 -3.60 -4.01
C TRP A 41 20.84 -3.88 -2.65
N GLY A 42 20.65 -5.07 -2.08
CA GLY A 42 21.23 -5.45 -0.79
C GLY A 42 20.59 -4.71 0.40
N LEU A 43 19.30 -4.37 0.30
CA LEU A 43 18.59 -3.78 1.44
C LEU A 43 18.42 -4.83 2.56
N PRO A 44 18.35 -4.40 3.85
CA PRO A 44 18.07 -5.30 4.96
C PRO A 44 16.77 -6.10 4.77
N GLU A 45 16.74 -7.37 5.22
CA GLU A 45 15.60 -8.29 5.05
C GLU A 45 14.27 -7.69 5.54
N ARG A 46 14.28 -6.96 6.66
CA ARG A 46 13.09 -6.27 7.17
C ARG A 46 12.50 -5.29 6.14
N LEU A 47 13.34 -4.56 5.39
CA LEU A 47 12.87 -3.60 4.39
C LEU A 47 12.41 -4.31 3.11
N VAL A 48 13.09 -5.38 2.71
CA VAL A 48 12.64 -6.26 1.63
C VAL A 48 11.23 -6.78 1.94
N HIS A 49 11.01 -7.27 3.17
CA HIS A 49 9.73 -7.78 3.61
C HIS A 49 8.64 -6.71 3.66
N VAL A 50 8.94 -5.53 4.21
CA VAL A 50 8.00 -4.41 4.23
C VAL A 50 7.56 -4.06 2.79
N ILE A 51 8.50 -3.92 1.86
CA ILE A 51 8.19 -3.59 0.46
C ILE A 51 7.41 -4.72 -0.22
N LYS A 52 7.76 -5.98 0.02
CA LYS A 52 7.13 -7.13 -0.66
C LYS A 52 5.74 -7.46 -0.11
N TYR A 53 5.53 -7.24 1.18
CA TYR A 53 4.34 -7.72 1.89
C TYR A 53 3.44 -6.59 2.42
N HIS A 54 3.66 -5.33 2.04
CA HIS A 54 2.79 -4.24 2.50
C HIS A 54 1.30 -4.46 2.17
N HIS A 55 0.94 -5.19 1.11
CA HIS A 55 -0.47 -5.56 0.84
C HIS A 55 -0.99 -6.79 1.60
N HIS A 56 -0.06 -7.59 2.14
CA HIS A 56 -0.32 -8.84 2.84
C HIS A 56 0.59 -8.93 4.07
N PRO A 57 0.45 -7.98 5.02
CA PRO A 57 1.39 -7.84 6.12
C PRO A 57 1.47 -9.09 7.01
N GLU A 58 0.45 -9.96 6.98
CA GLU A 58 0.43 -11.26 7.66
C GLU A 58 1.48 -12.26 7.15
N LYS A 59 2.03 -12.03 5.95
CA LYS A 59 3.07 -12.87 5.34
C LYS A 59 4.49 -12.41 5.68
N SER A 60 4.63 -11.30 6.39
CA SER A 60 5.94 -10.77 6.76
C SER A 60 6.52 -11.49 7.98
N GLU A 61 7.65 -12.17 7.79
CA GLU A 61 8.39 -12.84 8.86
C GLU A 61 9.47 -11.96 9.50
N HIS A 62 9.84 -10.84 8.87
CA HIS A 62 10.88 -9.92 9.32
C HIS A 62 10.26 -8.55 9.60
N ASP A 63 10.16 -8.20 10.89
CA ASP A 63 9.54 -6.96 11.36
C ASP A 63 8.08 -6.80 10.87
N PRO A 64 7.18 -7.71 11.30
CA PRO A 64 5.78 -7.65 10.92
C PRO A 64 5.14 -6.33 11.34
N ASP A 65 5.47 -5.79 12.51
CA ASP A 65 4.90 -4.53 13.01
C ASP A 65 5.21 -3.35 12.07
N LEU A 66 6.43 -3.25 11.56
CA LEU A 66 6.77 -2.26 10.54
C LEU A 66 6.00 -2.48 9.23
N THR A 67 5.77 -3.73 8.85
CA THR A 67 4.99 -4.06 7.65
C THR A 67 3.52 -3.65 7.82
N TYR A 68 2.93 -3.92 8.99
CA TYR A 68 1.57 -3.48 9.35
C TYR A 68 1.45 -1.96 9.43
N LEU A 69 2.50 -1.27 9.87
CA LEU A 69 2.53 0.19 9.89
C LEU A 69 2.48 0.77 8.47
N VAL A 70 3.28 0.23 7.53
CA VAL A 70 3.25 0.67 6.14
C VAL A 70 1.93 0.32 5.46
N TYR A 71 1.38 -0.87 5.71
CA TYR A 71 0.03 -1.24 5.25
C TYR A 71 -1.02 -0.24 5.73
N LEU A 72 -1.01 0.10 7.03
CA LEU A 72 -1.96 1.05 7.59
C LEU A 72 -1.79 2.45 6.98
N ALA A 73 -0.56 2.91 6.82
CA ALA A 73 -0.29 4.20 6.19
C ALA A 73 -0.84 4.25 4.76
N ASP A 74 -0.61 3.20 3.97
CA ASP A 74 -1.10 3.10 2.61
C ASP A 74 -2.64 3.08 2.56
N LEU A 75 -3.27 2.26 3.41
CA LEU A 75 -4.73 2.22 3.56
C LEU A 75 -5.33 3.58 3.95
N LEU A 76 -4.70 4.33 4.86
CA LEU A 76 -5.20 5.65 5.28
C LEU A 76 -5.03 6.69 4.17
N MET A 77 -3.88 6.70 3.50
CA MET A 77 -3.64 7.56 2.34
C MET A 77 -4.66 7.28 1.23
N SER A 78 -5.03 6.01 1.07
CA SER A 78 -6.07 5.56 0.15
C SER A 78 -7.51 6.05 0.50
N ARG A 79 -7.68 6.77 1.61
CA ARG A 79 -8.98 7.28 2.05
C ARG A 79 -8.98 8.79 2.18
N VAL A 80 -7.82 9.37 2.49
CA VAL A 80 -7.63 10.81 2.62
C VAL A 80 -7.48 11.47 1.23
N ILE A 81 -6.77 10.84 0.28
CA ILE A 81 -6.56 11.40 -1.07
C ILE A 81 -7.47 10.70 -2.09
N ALA A 82 -8.78 10.84 -1.89
CA ALA A 82 -9.75 10.26 -2.81
C ALA A 82 -9.59 10.82 -4.24
N GLY A 83 -9.40 9.91 -5.21
CA GLY A 83 -9.43 10.24 -6.65
C GLY A 83 -8.12 10.06 -7.42
N GLN A 84 -7.00 9.76 -6.76
CA GLN A 84 -5.71 9.46 -7.43
C GLN A 84 -5.25 8.01 -7.27
N GLU A 85 -6.00 7.20 -6.53
CA GLU A 85 -5.59 5.84 -6.23
C GLU A 85 -5.87 4.88 -7.38
N LEU A 86 -4.81 4.20 -7.81
CA LEU A 86 -4.91 2.99 -8.61
C LEU A 86 -5.26 1.77 -7.74
N GLU A 87 -5.10 1.87 -6.43
CA GLU A 87 -5.23 0.72 -5.55
C GLU A 87 -6.29 0.95 -4.48
N ARG A 88 -7.14 -0.07 -4.31
CA ARG A 88 -8.20 -0.06 -3.30
C ARG A 88 -7.95 -1.19 -2.33
N GLN A 89 -7.43 -0.84 -1.17
CA GLN A 89 -7.26 -1.81 -0.09
C GLN A 89 -8.54 -1.92 0.73
N SER A 90 -8.85 -3.16 1.15
CA SER A 90 -9.97 -3.41 2.05
C SER A 90 -9.69 -2.84 3.44
N THR A 91 -10.73 -2.32 4.09
CA THR A 91 -10.69 -1.84 5.48
C THR A 91 -10.99 -2.94 6.49
N ASP A 92 -11.24 -4.19 6.06
CA ASP A 92 -11.63 -5.29 6.95
C ASP A 92 -10.59 -5.55 8.07
N SER A 93 -9.32 -5.33 7.76
CA SER A 93 -8.20 -5.52 8.69
C SER A 93 -7.87 -4.25 9.50
N LEU A 94 -8.56 -3.12 9.29
CA LEU A 94 -8.18 -1.82 9.85
C LEU A 94 -8.10 -1.86 11.38
N HIS A 95 -9.13 -2.42 12.04
CA HIS A 95 -9.16 -2.52 13.50
C HIS A 95 -7.97 -3.30 14.05
N TYR A 96 -7.69 -4.46 13.44
CA TYR A 96 -6.56 -5.30 13.82
C TYR A 96 -5.21 -4.59 13.62
N CYS A 97 -5.07 -3.84 12.53
CA CYS A 97 -3.83 -3.11 12.25
C CYS A 97 -3.61 -1.99 13.27
N LEU A 98 -4.66 -1.22 13.58
CA LEU A 98 -4.63 -0.15 14.59
C LEU A 98 -4.19 -0.68 15.95
N GLU A 99 -4.77 -1.79 16.41
CA GLU A 99 -4.36 -2.43 17.67
C GLU A 99 -2.90 -2.89 17.64
N ARG A 100 -2.46 -3.53 16.55
CA ARG A 100 -1.10 -4.04 16.41
C ARG A 100 -0.04 -2.93 16.41
N VAL A 101 -0.33 -1.78 15.79
CA VAL A 101 0.59 -0.63 15.79
C VAL A 101 0.42 0.30 16.99
N GLY A 102 -0.51 -0.02 17.91
CA GLY A 102 -0.74 0.75 19.13
C GLY A 102 -1.49 2.07 18.94
N ILE A 103 -2.23 2.23 17.84
CA ILE A 103 -3.10 3.39 17.60
C ILE A 103 -4.50 3.05 18.07
N HIS A 104 -4.99 3.77 19.08
CA HIS A 104 -6.36 3.57 19.54
C HIS A 104 -7.38 4.25 18.62
N PRO A 105 -8.61 3.71 18.46
CA PRO A 105 -9.63 4.31 17.59
C PRO A 105 -9.96 5.78 17.91
N ASN A 106 -9.83 6.19 19.18
CA ASN A 106 -10.03 7.58 19.60
C ASN A 106 -8.90 8.54 19.15
N GLN A 107 -7.73 8.02 18.79
CA GLN A 107 -6.61 8.79 18.23
C GLN A 107 -6.70 8.89 16.71
N LEU A 108 -7.41 7.95 16.06
CA LEU A 108 -7.47 7.84 14.60
C LEU A 108 -7.94 9.13 13.92
N ALA A 109 -8.98 9.77 14.44
CA ALA A 109 -9.51 11.01 13.86
C ALA A 109 -8.47 12.14 13.89
N GLY A 110 -7.80 12.34 15.03
CA GLY A 110 -6.75 13.35 15.16
C GLY A 110 -5.53 13.05 14.29
N THR A 111 -5.17 11.77 14.13
CA THR A 111 -4.11 11.35 13.19
C THR A 111 -4.48 11.64 11.75
N ILE A 112 -5.72 11.37 11.34
CA ILE A 112 -6.20 11.66 9.97
C ILE A 112 -6.26 13.16 9.71
N GLU A 113 -6.77 13.97 10.65
CA GLU A 113 -6.79 15.43 10.54
C GLU A 113 -5.37 15.99 10.39
N GLY A 114 -4.43 15.57 11.25
CA GLY A 114 -3.03 16.00 11.15
C GLY A 114 -2.36 15.59 9.82
N LEU A 115 -2.68 14.40 9.29
CA LEU A 115 -2.19 13.97 7.97
C LEU A 115 -2.77 14.83 6.84
N SER A 116 -4.07 15.16 6.89
CA SER A 116 -4.72 16.01 5.90
C SER A 116 -4.12 17.41 5.86
N ASP A 117 -3.83 18.00 7.02
CA ASP A 117 -3.16 19.29 7.12
C ASP A 117 -1.75 19.25 6.51
N ILE A 118 -0.97 18.21 6.80
CA ILE A 118 0.36 18.02 6.23
C ILE A 118 0.30 17.87 4.71
N ILE A 119 -0.58 17.01 4.19
CA ILE A 119 -0.74 16.78 2.74
C ILE A 119 -1.12 18.08 2.03
N THR A 120 -2.06 18.85 2.61
CA THR A 120 -2.49 20.14 2.05
C THR A 120 -1.35 21.16 2.08
N SER A 121 -0.52 21.16 3.12
CA SER A 121 0.65 22.06 3.22
C SER A 121 1.79 21.73 2.24
N LEU A 122 1.91 20.46 1.83
CA LEU A 122 2.93 19.98 0.88
C LEU A 122 2.46 20.06 -0.57
N SER A 123 1.15 20.19 -0.80
CA SER A 123 0.56 20.41 -2.11
C SER A 123 0.61 21.91 -2.43
N ILE A 124 1.70 22.34 -3.07
CA ILE A 124 1.89 23.71 -3.59
C ILE A 124 0.89 24.01 -4.70
#